data_AF-A0A075IH85-F1
#
_entry.id   AF-A0A075IH85-F1
#
_cell.length_a   1.000
_cell.length_b   1.000
_cell.length_c   1.000
_cell.angle_alpha   90.00
_cell.angle_beta   90.00
_cell.angle_gamma   90.00
#
_symmetry.space_group_name_H-M   'P 1'
#
loop_
_entity.id
_entity.type
_entity.pdbx_description
1 polymer ?
#
loop_
_entity_poly.entity_id
_entity_poly.type
_entity_poly.pdbx_seq_one_letter_code
_entity_poly.pdbx_strand_id
1 'polypeptide(L)'
;MITIKDLYNVLSAMVPLYVAMILAYGSVRWWKIFTPVQCSGINRFVSVFAVPLLSFHFISTNNPYMMDGPFILADTLSKLAVLLALATWVKLSPNGSLDWMITLFSVATLPNTLVMGIPLLSAMYGQFYGGL
;
A
#
# COMPACT_ATOMS: atom_id res chain seq x y z
N MET A 1 9.55 -23.87 -1.91
CA MET A 1 10.51 -23.07 -2.69
C MET A 1 9.71 -22.18 -3.63
N ILE A 2 9.99 -20.88 -3.66
CA ILE A 2 9.29 -19.92 -4.53
C ILE A 2 9.61 -20.30 -5.98
N THR A 3 8.58 -20.63 -6.76
CA THR A 3 8.73 -21.04 -8.16
C THR A 3 8.66 -19.81 -9.06
N ILE A 4 9.29 -19.86 -10.24
CA ILE A 4 9.19 -18.79 -11.26
C ILE A 4 7.73 -18.49 -11.63
N LYS A 5 6.86 -19.49 -11.55
CA LYS A 5 5.41 -19.35 -11.75
C LYS A 5 4.74 -18.46 -10.69
N ASP A 6 5.17 -18.57 -9.43
CA ASP A 6 4.67 -17.72 -8.34
C ASP A 6 5.12 -16.28 -8.56
N LEU A 7 6.36 -16.09 -9.01
CA LEU A 7 6.89 -14.78 -9.37
C LEU A 7 6.13 -14.15 -10.55
N TYR A 8 5.75 -14.94 -11.56
CA TYR A 8 4.93 -14.48 -12.68
C TYR A 8 3.51 -14.07 -12.22
N ASN A 9 2.89 -14.84 -11.32
CA ASN A 9 1.57 -14.51 -10.78
C ASN A 9 1.57 -13.19 -10.02
N VAL A 10 2.57 -12.97 -9.16
CA VAL A 10 2.73 -11.72 -8.43
C VAL A 10 2.98 -10.56 -9.39
N LEU A 11 3.88 -10.72 -10.36
CA LEU A 11 4.18 -9.68 -11.34
C LEU A 11 2.94 -9.31 -12.17
N SER A 12 2.18 -10.32 -12.63
CA SER A 12 0.95 -10.13 -13.39
C SER A 12 -0.12 -9.36 -12.61
N ALA A 13 -0.25 -9.60 -11.30
CA ALA A 13 -1.17 -8.85 -10.45
C ALA A 13 -0.72 -7.40 -10.20
N MET A 14 0.59 -7.15 -10.12
CA MET A 14 1.14 -5.81 -9.84
C MET A 14 1.23 -4.91 -11.08
N VAL A 15 1.50 -5.47 -12.26
CA VAL A 15 1.71 -4.71 -13.50
C VAL A 15 0.57 -3.74 -13.81
N PRO A 16 -0.72 -4.14 -13.78
CA PRO A 16 -1.82 -3.22 -14.06
C PRO A 16 -1.86 -2.00 -13.13
N LEU A 17 -1.56 -2.22 -11.83
CA LEU A 17 -1.56 -1.15 -10.83
C LEU A 17 -0.43 -0.14 -11.10
N TYR A 18 0.78 -0.61 -11.40
CA TYR A 18 1.90 0.28 -11.74
C TYR A 18 1.71 1.00 -13.07
N VAL A 19 1.17 0.31 -14.08
CA VAL A 19 0.86 0.93 -15.38
C VAL A 19 -0.16 2.05 -15.18
N ALA A 20 -1.22 1.84 -14.40
CA ALA A 20 -2.20 2.87 -14.10
C ALA A 20 -1.57 4.08 -13.38
N MET A 21 -0.70 3.85 -12.39
CA MET A 21 0.00 4.92 -11.67
C MET A 21 0.92 5.74 -12.58
N ILE A 22 1.68 5.09 -13.47
CA ILE A 22 2.58 5.77 -14.42
C ILE A 22 1.77 6.58 -15.43
N LEU A 23 0.68 6.02 -15.96
CA LEU A 23 -0.21 6.74 -16.88
C LEU A 23 -0.85 7.96 -16.21
N ALA A 24 -1.31 7.83 -14.97
CA ALA A 24 -1.84 8.95 -14.20
C ALA A 24 -0.78 10.06 -14.01
N TYR A 25 0.44 9.68 -13.63
CA TYR A 25 1.55 10.64 -13.48
C TYR A 25 1.90 11.32 -14.81
N GLY A 26 2.01 10.56 -15.89
CA GLY A 26 2.32 11.09 -17.22
C GLY A 26 1.24 12.01 -17.77
N SER A 27 -0.03 11.69 -17.50
CA SER A 27 -1.18 12.53 -17.87
C SER A 27 -1.12 13.92 -17.23
N VAL A 28 -0.73 14.01 -15.96
CA VAL A 28 -0.60 15.27 -15.24
C VAL A 28 0.69 16.00 -15.63
N ARG A 29 1.82 15.29 -15.72
CA ARG A 29 3.15 15.90 -15.90
C ARG A 29 3.46 16.30 -17.33
N TRP A 30 3.19 15.43 -18.31
CA TRP A 30 3.58 15.64 -19.71
C TRP A 30 2.40 16.10 -20.57
N TRP A 31 1.23 15.48 -20.43
CA TRP A 31 0.06 15.82 -21.25
C TRP A 31 -0.81 16.96 -20.70
N LYS A 32 -0.62 17.35 -19.43
CA LYS A 32 -1.40 18.42 -18.74
C LYS A 32 -2.92 18.32 -18.95
N ILE A 33 -3.44 17.10 -19.06
CA ILE A 33 -4.88 16.84 -19.30
C ILE A 33 -5.71 17.29 -18.09
N PHE A 34 -5.14 17.21 -16.90
CA PHE A 34 -5.79 17.61 -15.65
C PHE A 34 -5.17 18.88 -15.07
N THR A 35 -6.04 19.83 -14.72
CA THR A 35 -5.65 21.04 -13.98
C THR A 35 -5.42 20.73 -12.49
N PRO A 36 -4.63 21.53 -11.75
CA PRO A 36 -4.40 21.32 -10.32
C PRO A 36 -5.69 21.27 -9.49
N VAL A 37 -6.70 22.06 -9.90
CA VAL A 37 -8.02 22.09 -9.25
C VAL A 37 -8.77 20.77 -9.47
N GLN A 38 -8.69 20.19 -10.67
CA GLN A 38 -9.28 18.87 -10.96
C GLN A 38 -8.56 17.75 -10.20
N CYS A 39 -7.23 17.76 -10.12
CA CYS A 39 -6.48 16.79 -9.30
C CYS A 39 -6.85 16.88 -7.82
N SER A 40 -7.02 18.09 -7.28
CA SER A 40 -7.49 18.28 -5.91
C SER A 40 -8.92 17.75 -5.72
N GLY A 41 -9.81 17.97 -6.69
CA GLY A 41 -11.15 17.41 -6.71
C GLY A 41 -11.17 15.87 -6.70
N ILE A 42 -10.32 15.24 -7.52
CA ILE A 42 -10.14 13.79 -7.56
C ILE A 42 -9.62 13.29 -6.20
N ASN A 43 -8.58 13.91 -5.64
CA ASN A 43 -8.04 13.51 -4.34
C ASN A 43 -9.08 13.60 -3.21
N ARG A 44 -9.92 14.65 -3.23
CA ARG A 44 -11.02 14.82 -2.28
C ARG A 44 -12.11 13.77 -2.47
N PHE A 45 -12.45 13.42 -3.71
CA PHE A 45 -13.38 12.33 -4.00
C PHE A 45 -12.84 10.99 -3.50
N VAL A 46 -11.56 10.70 -3.75
CA VAL A 46 -10.91 9.46 -3.31
C VAL A 46 -10.91 9.38 -1.79
N SER A 47 -10.53 10.45 -1.08
CA SER A 47 -10.44 10.43 0.38
C SER A 47 -11.81 10.37 1.09
N VAL A 48 -12.84 11.01 0.52
CA VAL A 48 -14.17 11.11 1.16
C VAL A 48 -15.08 9.94 0.78
N PHE A 49 -15.01 9.44 -0.45
CA PHE A 49 -15.91 8.40 -0.95
C PHE A 49 -15.23 7.06 -1.20
N ALA A 50 -14.20 7.04 -2.07
CA ALA A 50 -13.64 5.78 -2.54
C ALA A 50 -12.95 4.98 -1.43
N VAL A 51 -12.08 5.64 -0.65
CA VAL A 51 -11.30 4.99 0.42
C VAL A 51 -12.21 4.45 1.53
N PRO A 52 -13.17 5.22 2.08
CA PRO A 52 -14.07 4.70 3.11
C PRO A 52 -14.96 3.54 2.61
N LEU A 53 -15.48 3.63 1.39
CA LEU A 53 -16.35 2.59 0.82
C LEU A 53 -15.57 1.29 0.56
N LEU A 54 -14.37 1.40 -0.02
CA LEU A 54 -13.47 0.27 -0.23
C LEU A 54 -13.08 -0.37 1.11
N SER A 55 -12.76 0.46 2.12
CA SER A 55 -12.44 -0.03 3.46
C SER A 55 -13.63 -0.78 4.09
N PHE A 56 -14.85 -0.26 3.95
CA PHE A 56 -16.05 -0.93 4.44
C PHE A 56 -16.31 -2.25 3.72
N HIS A 57 -16.17 -2.29 2.39
CA HIS A 57 -16.31 -3.52 1.62
C HIS A 57 -15.32 -4.60 2.08
N PHE A 58 -14.07 -4.23 2.33
CA PHE A 58 -13.08 -5.17 2.87
C PHE A 58 -13.42 -5.60 4.28
N ILE A 59 -13.68 -4.67 5.21
CA ILE A 59 -13.98 -5.02 6.60
C ILE A 59 -15.25 -5.89 6.72
N SER A 60 -16.26 -5.66 5.87
CA SER A 60 -17.50 -6.45 5.89
C SER A 60 -17.38 -7.84 5.26
N THR A 61 -16.42 -8.02 4.35
CA THR A 61 -16.15 -9.32 3.72
C THR A 61 -15.13 -10.14 4.54
N ASN A 62 -14.29 -9.45 5.31
CA ASN A 62 -13.26 -10.06 6.15
C ASN A 62 -13.86 -10.66 7.42
N ASN A 63 -13.66 -11.96 7.59
CA ASN A 63 -14.02 -12.64 8.83
C ASN A 63 -12.82 -12.60 9.80
N PRO A 64 -12.84 -11.75 10.84
CA PRO A 64 -11.71 -11.56 11.75
C PRO A 64 -11.33 -12.83 12.54
N TYR A 65 -12.20 -13.85 12.58
CA TYR A 65 -11.95 -15.12 13.27
C TYR A 65 -11.17 -16.14 12.42
N MET A 66 -11.08 -15.93 11.10
CA MET A 66 -10.30 -16.79 10.19
C MET A 66 -8.99 -16.16 9.74
N MET A 67 -8.64 -14.97 10.25
CA MET A 67 -7.38 -14.31 9.90
C MET A 67 -6.19 -15.03 10.52
N ASP A 68 -5.13 -15.24 9.72
CA ASP A 68 -3.89 -15.83 10.19
C ASP A 68 -3.16 -14.90 11.18
N GLY A 69 -3.29 -15.21 12.48
CA GLY A 69 -2.58 -14.51 13.56
C GLY A 69 -1.08 -14.35 13.34
N PRO A 70 -0.34 -15.35 12.81
CA PRO A 70 1.08 -15.20 12.47
C PRO A 70 1.34 -14.15 11.39
N PHE A 71 0.43 -13.99 10.42
CA PHE A 71 0.55 -12.98 9.38
C PHE A 71 0.37 -11.56 9.93
N ILE A 72 -0.63 -11.36 10.80
CA ILE A 72 -0.85 -10.09 11.50
C ILE A 72 0.35 -9.76 12.40
N LEU A 73 0.87 -10.75 13.13
CA LEU A 73 2.07 -10.60 13.95
C LEU A 73 3.29 -10.22 13.11
N ALA A 74 3.48 -10.85 11.95
CA ALA A 74 4.59 -10.53 11.05
C ALA A 74 4.50 -9.10 10.49
N ASP A 75 3.31 -8.66 10.06
CA ASP A 75 3.08 -7.30 9.54
C ASP A 75 3.30 -6.24 10.63
N THR A 76 2.74 -6.45 11.82
CA THR A 76 2.90 -5.54 12.96
C THR A 76 4.35 -5.45 13.44
N LEU A 77 5.06 -6.58 13.52
CA LEU A 77 6.45 -6.62 13.94
C LEU A 77 7.38 -5.98 12.90
N SER A 78 7.12 -6.18 11.60
CA SER A 78 7.84 -5.51 10.51
C SER A 78 7.66 -3.99 10.57
N LYS A 79 6.42 -3.50 10.74
CA LYS A 79 6.13 -2.07 10.88
C LYS A 79 6.80 -1.46 12.11
N LEU A 80 6.79 -2.17 13.24
CA LEU A 80 7.51 -1.76 14.45
C LEU A 80 9.02 -1.71 14.25
N ALA A 81 9.59 -2.70 13.56
CA ALA A 81 11.03 -2.72 13.26
C ALA A 81 11.45 -1.53 12.40
N VAL A 82 10.67 -1.21 11.35
CA VAL A 82 10.91 -0.04 10.48
C VAL A 82 10.79 1.26 11.29
N LEU A 83 9.78 1.37 12.16
CA LEU A 83 9.59 2.55 13.01
C LEU A 83 10.77 2.74 13.98
N LEU A 84 11.23 1.67 14.62
CA LEU A 84 12.39 1.71 15.51
C LEU A 84 13.67 2.09 14.75
N ALA A 85 13.89 1.56 13.55
CA ALA A 85 15.03 1.90 12.71
C ALA A 85 15.02 3.39 12.28
N LEU A 86 13.85 3.93 11.93
CA LEU A 86 13.73 5.35 11.62
C LEU A 86 13.87 6.23 12.87
N ALA A 87 13.37 5.79 14.01
CA ALA A 87 13.49 6.51 15.27
C ALA A 87 14.96 6.56 15.77
N THR A 88 15.72 5.47 15.62
CA THR A 88 17.16 5.47 15.93
C THR A 88 17.93 6.34 14.94
N TRP A 89 17.58 6.31 13.65
CA TRP A 89 18.16 7.21 12.65
C TRP A 89 17.93 8.68 12.99
N VAL A 90 16.72 9.08 13.37
CA VAL A 90 16.42 10.47 13.78
C VAL A 90 17.23 10.87 15.01
N LYS A 91 17.41 9.97 15.98
CA LYS A 91 18.17 10.26 17.20
C LYS A 91 19.69 10.33 16.99
N LEU A 92 20.23 9.58 16.03
CA LEU A 92 21.67 9.47 15.80
C LEU A 92 22.18 10.39 14.68
N SER A 93 21.30 10.84 13.78
CA SER A 93 21.67 11.65 12.63
C SER A 93 21.55 13.15 12.92
N PRO A 94 22.55 13.98 12.58
CA PRO A 94 22.46 15.44 12.71
C PRO A 94 21.41 16.07 11.79
N ASN A 95 20.95 15.35 10.76
CA ASN A 95 19.90 15.79 9.84
C ASN A 95 18.55 15.07 10.07
N GLY A 96 18.40 14.37 11.20
CA GLY A 96 17.16 13.66 11.53
C GLY A 96 16.04 14.63 11.91
N SER A 97 14.98 14.72 11.10
CA SER A 97 13.75 15.41 11.48
C SER A 97 12.59 14.43 11.68
N LEU A 98 11.68 14.77 12.58
CA LEU A 98 10.44 14.00 12.78
C LEU A 98 9.60 13.98 11.50
N ASP A 99 9.59 15.06 10.72
CA ASP A 99 8.89 15.12 9.43
C ASP A 99 9.46 14.11 8.43
N TRP A 100 10.78 13.96 8.36
CA TRP A 100 11.44 12.96 7.51
C TRP A 100 11.15 11.53 7.95
N MET A 101 11.04 11.28 9.26
CA MET A 101 10.60 9.98 9.78
C MET A 101 9.15 9.69 9.38
N ILE A 102 8.24 10.65 9.52
CA ILE A 102 6.84 10.49 9.17
C ILE A 102 6.69 10.23 7.67
N THR A 103 7.41 10.97 6.81
CA THR A 103 7.35 10.78 5.36
C THR A 103 7.93 9.43 4.94
N LEU A 104 9.10 9.03 5.46
CA LEU A 104 9.72 7.74 5.15
C LEU A 104 8.88 6.57 5.65
N PHE A 105 8.33 6.67 6.86
CA PHE A 105 7.41 5.66 7.40
C PHE A 105 6.14 5.56 6.56
N SER A 106 5.57 6.69 6.17
CA SER A 106 4.37 6.75 5.33
C SER A 106 4.62 6.13 3.95
N VAL A 107 5.72 6.48 3.29
CA VAL A 107 6.10 5.89 1.99
C VAL A 107 6.32 4.39 2.09
N ALA A 108 6.91 3.91 3.19
CA ALA A 108 7.15 2.49 3.41
C ALA A 108 5.90 1.68 3.77
N THR A 109 4.81 2.31 4.23
CA THR A 109 3.65 1.59 4.80
C THR A 109 2.32 1.85 4.09
N LEU A 110 2.07 3.05 3.54
CA LEU A 110 0.81 3.40 2.86
C LEU A 110 0.52 2.59 1.59
N PRO A 111 1.49 2.34 0.68
CA PRO A 111 1.22 1.58 -0.54
C PRO A 111 0.91 0.10 -0.27
N ASN A 112 1.39 -0.42 0.87
CA ASN A 112 1.61 -1.84 1.07
C ASN A 112 0.42 -2.61 1.67
N THR A 113 -0.68 -1.94 2.03
CA THR A 113 -1.75 -2.63 2.78
C THR A 113 -3.09 -2.71 2.03
N LEU A 114 -3.56 -1.62 1.42
CA LEU A 114 -4.94 -1.56 0.89
C LEU A 114 -5.06 -1.68 -0.64
N VAL A 115 -4.10 -1.14 -1.38
CA VAL A 115 -4.17 -1.10 -2.86
C VAL A 115 -3.29 -2.17 -3.51
N MET A 116 -2.09 -2.39 -2.96
CA MET A 116 -1.14 -3.40 -3.48
C MET A 116 -1.08 -4.65 -2.60
N GLY A 117 -1.37 -4.53 -1.30
CA GLY A 117 -1.22 -5.60 -0.32
C GLY A 117 -2.14 -6.78 -0.58
N ILE A 118 -3.45 -6.55 -0.78
CA ILE A 118 -4.45 -7.59 -0.97
C ILE A 118 -4.23 -8.40 -2.27
N PRO A 119 -3.98 -7.77 -3.44
CA PRO A 119 -3.64 -8.51 -4.65
C PRO A 119 -2.35 -9.34 -4.51
N LEU A 120 -1.35 -8.82 -3.79
CA LEU A 120 -0.08 -9.50 -3.58
C LEU A 120 -0.21 -10.67 -2.59
N LEU A 121 -1.02 -10.51 -1.54
CA LEU A 121 -1.36 -11.60 -0.61
C LEU A 121 -2.15 -12.70 -1.29
N SER A 122 -3.15 -12.35 -2.11
CA SER A 122 -3.91 -13.29 -2.91
C SER A 122 -3.02 -14.08 -3.88
N ALA A 123 -2.03 -13.42 -4.49
CA ALA A 123 -1.09 -14.06 -5.40
C ALA A 123 -0.02 -14.92 -4.70
N MET A 124 0.43 -14.55 -3.49
CA MET A 124 1.48 -15.26 -2.74
C MET A 124 0.96 -16.41 -1.88
N TYR A 125 -0.19 -16.25 -1.25
CA TYR A 125 -0.74 -17.21 -0.30
C TYR A 125 -2.06 -17.86 -0.78
N GLY A 126 -2.58 -17.43 -1.94
CA GLY A 126 -3.78 -17.98 -2.57
C GLY A 126 -5.06 -17.23 -2.25
N GLN A 127 -6.13 -17.54 -2.97
CA GLN A 127 -7.45 -16.87 -2.91
C GLN A 127 -8.08 -16.86 -1.50
N PHE A 128 -7.70 -17.80 -0.63
CA PHE A 128 -8.15 -17.83 0.77
C PHE A 128 -7.69 -16.60 1.56
N TYR A 129 -6.52 -16.04 1.23
CA TYR A 129 -5.94 -14.84 1.84
C TYR A 129 -6.32 -13.55 1.11
N GLY A 130 -6.82 -13.66 -0.12
CA GLY A 130 -7.28 -12.53 -0.94
C GLY A 130 -8.77 -12.19 -0.78
N GLY A 131 -9.55 -13.12 -0.21
CA GLY A 131 -10.98 -12.97 0.10
C GLY A 131 -11.29 -12.80 1.59
N LEU A 132 -10.25 -12.71 2.43
CA LEU A 132 -10.34 -12.14 3.79
C LEU A 132 -10.42 -10.62 3.64
#